data_AF-A0A2D6GMC0-F1
#
_entry.id   AF-A0A2D6GMC0-F1
#
_cell.length_a   1.000
_cell.length_b   1.000
_cell.length_c   1.000
_cell.angle_alpha   90.00
_cell.angle_beta   90.00
_cell.angle_gamma   90.00
#
_symmetry.space_group_name_H-M   'P 1'
#
loop_
_entity.id
_entity.type
_entity.pdbx_description
1 polymer ?
#
loop_
_entity_poly.entity_id
_entity_poly.type
_entity_poly.pdbx_seq_one_letter_code
_entity_poly.pdbx_strand_id
1 'polypeptide(L)'
;MRIAVYPTSANPPTFGHADILVRTSKQFDHVYWSAAMNAEKQYMFIEEVRVQMMNEYVEHYNLKNVTVEAFRGSTIRYVQQRKAQVIVKGLRSLEDFQGEFQQAVGNKGIDQEIETFCLFGKPDLFAISSTLVRELAFMGESIEAYVLPSVADIVTKVIQNNPKK
;
A
#
# COMPACT_ATOMS: atom_id res chain seq x y z
N MET A 1 18.09 14.15 -5.86
CA MET A 1 16.81 13.91 -5.17
C MET A 1 16.52 12.42 -5.22
N ARG A 2 16.38 11.76 -4.08
CA ARG A 2 16.08 10.34 -3.94
C ARG A 2 14.56 10.16 -3.92
N ILE A 3 14.02 9.47 -4.91
CA ILE A 3 12.58 9.26 -5.07
C ILE A 3 12.28 7.76 -4.99
N ALA A 4 11.33 7.40 -4.13
CA ALA A 4 10.81 6.04 -4.03
C ALA A 4 9.37 5.97 -4.51
N VAL A 5 9.00 4.81 -5.08
CA VAL A 5 7.61 4.40 -5.25
C VAL A 5 7.33 3.29 -4.26
N TYR A 6 6.28 3.45 -3.45
CA TYR A 6 5.75 2.39 -2.60
C TYR A 6 4.39 1.94 -3.16
N PRO A 7 4.35 0.92 -4.04
CA PRO A 7 3.11 0.45 -4.63
C PRO A 7 2.39 -0.52 -3.68
N THR A 8 1.11 -0.26 -3.41
CA THR A 8 0.27 -1.12 -2.57
C THR A 8 -1.13 -1.25 -3.18
N SER A 9 -1.84 -2.34 -2.91
CA SER A 9 -3.25 -2.44 -3.31
C SER A 9 -4.15 -1.56 -2.44
N ALA A 10 -3.77 -1.33 -1.17
CA ALA A 10 -4.45 -0.48 -0.18
C ALA A 10 -5.97 -0.69 -0.17
N ASN A 11 -6.43 -1.93 0.03
CA ASN A 11 -7.83 -2.30 -0.11
C ASN A 11 -8.39 -2.96 1.18
N PRO A 12 -8.45 -2.29 2.34
CA PRO A 12 -8.05 -0.91 2.61
C PRO A 12 -6.57 -0.81 3.06
N PRO A 13 -5.97 0.39 3.13
CA PRO A 13 -4.68 0.59 3.80
C PRO A 13 -4.79 0.30 5.31
N THR A 14 -3.69 -0.20 5.91
CA THR A 14 -3.63 -0.66 7.30
C THR A 14 -2.43 -0.07 8.05
N PHE A 15 -2.37 -0.23 9.37
CA PHE A 15 -1.19 0.15 10.15
C PHE A 15 0.11 -0.52 9.69
N GLY A 16 0.02 -1.74 9.15
CA GLY A 16 1.18 -2.39 8.52
C GLY A 16 1.71 -1.61 7.32
N HIS A 17 0.83 -1.10 6.45
CA HIS A 17 1.23 -0.24 5.33
C HIS A 17 1.81 1.10 5.82
N ALA A 18 1.17 1.69 6.84
CA ALA A 18 1.59 2.95 7.41
C ALA A 18 3.00 2.88 8.01
N ASP A 19 3.36 1.78 8.68
CA ASP A 19 4.72 1.58 9.21
C ASP A 19 5.78 1.69 8.11
N ILE A 20 5.57 0.96 7.01
CA ILE A 20 6.50 0.97 5.87
C ILE A 20 6.55 2.37 5.26
N LEU A 21 5.39 3.00 5.03
CA LEU A 21 5.31 4.36 4.48
C LEU A 21 6.10 5.37 5.32
N VAL A 22 5.85 5.41 6.63
CA VAL A 22 6.49 6.35 7.55
C VAL A 22 7.99 6.13 7.56
N ARG A 23 8.45 4.87 7.60
CA ARG A 23 9.89 4.55 7.57
C ARG A 23 10.52 4.94 6.24
N THR A 24 9.85 4.70 5.13
CA THR A 24 10.32 5.09 3.80
C THR A 24 10.37 6.61 3.64
N SER A 25 9.38 7.35 4.14
CA SER A 25 9.36 8.83 4.08
C SER A 25 10.58 9.48 4.74
N LYS A 26 11.22 8.80 5.70
CA LYS A 26 12.44 9.27 6.38
C LYS A 26 13.73 9.03 5.59
N GLN A 27 13.71 8.15 4.59
CA GLN A 27 14.90 7.73 3.83
C GLN A 27 14.99 8.38 2.44
N PHE A 28 13.88 8.92 1.94
CA PHE A 28 13.76 9.47 0.60
C PHE A 28 13.30 10.93 0.65
N ASP A 29 13.76 11.71 -0.34
CA ASP A 29 13.37 13.12 -0.47
C ASP A 29 11.91 13.24 -0.93
N HIS A 30 11.42 12.25 -1.70
CA HIS A 30 10.02 12.14 -2.09
C HIS A 30 9.57 10.69 -2.18
N VAL A 31 8.32 10.41 -1.80
CA VAL A 31 7.72 9.08 -1.87
C VAL A 31 6.37 9.14 -2.58
N TYR A 32 6.23 8.37 -3.65
CA TYR A 32 4.93 8.10 -4.28
C TYR A 32 4.31 6.87 -3.63
N TRP A 33 3.37 7.07 -2.70
CA TRP A 33 2.60 5.96 -2.14
C TRP A 33 1.42 5.65 -3.05
N SER A 34 1.53 4.56 -3.80
CA SER A 34 0.75 4.39 -5.02
C SER A 34 -0.25 3.25 -4.92
N ALA A 35 -1.53 3.54 -5.17
CA ALA A 35 -2.60 2.56 -5.23
C ALA A 35 -2.52 1.77 -6.56
N ALA A 36 -1.86 0.61 -6.51
CA ALA A 36 -1.64 -0.23 -7.68
C ALA A 36 -2.92 -0.97 -8.10
N MET A 37 -3.29 -0.83 -9.37
CA MET A 37 -4.40 -1.53 -10.00
C MET A 37 -3.92 -2.71 -10.85
N ASN A 38 -4.28 -3.92 -10.41
CA ASN A 38 -4.11 -5.15 -11.15
C ASN A 38 -5.46 -5.57 -11.73
N ALA A 39 -5.56 -5.69 -13.05
CA ALA A 39 -6.77 -6.05 -13.75
C ALA A 39 -7.33 -7.43 -13.36
N GLU A 40 -6.48 -8.33 -12.85
CA GLU A 40 -6.86 -9.67 -12.40
C GLU A 40 -7.45 -9.68 -10.98
N LYS A 41 -7.26 -8.59 -10.22
CA LYS A 41 -7.74 -8.49 -8.84
C LYS A 41 -9.08 -7.78 -8.77
N GLN A 42 -10.01 -8.38 -8.03
CA GLN A 42 -11.23 -7.73 -7.60
C GLN A 42 -10.94 -6.87 -6.37
N TYR A 43 -11.14 -5.56 -6.49
CA TYR A 43 -11.02 -4.62 -5.39
C TYR A 43 -12.39 -4.44 -4.73
N MET A 44 -12.39 -4.29 -3.41
CA MET A 44 -13.62 -3.99 -2.66
C MET A 44 -13.95 -2.51 -2.77
N PHE A 45 -12.91 -1.68 -2.70
CA PHE A 45 -13.02 -0.24 -2.77
C PHE A 45 -12.60 0.24 -4.16
N ILE A 46 -13.38 1.16 -4.72
CA ILE A 46 -13.02 1.85 -5.96
C ILE A 46 -11.73 2.67 -5.77
N GLU A 47 -11.12 3.08 -6.87
CA GLU A 47 -9.83 3.75 -6.89
C GLU A 47 -9.80 5.01 -6.04
N GLU A 48 -10.84 5.83 -6.18
CA GLU A 48 -11.02 7.10 -5.49
C GLU A 48 -11.09 6.91 -3.97
N VAL A 49 -11.83 5.89 -3.52
CA VAL A 49 -11.99 5.58 -2.10
C VAL A 49 -10.68 5.05 -1.50
N ARG A 50 -9.89 4.27 -2.26
CA ARG A 50 -8.56 3.82 -1.79
C ARG A 50 -7.58 4.97 -1.66
N VAL A 51 -7.55 5.86 -2.65
CA VAL A 51 -6.71 7.08 -2.60
C VAL A 51 -7.14 7.98 -1.45
N GLN A 52 -8.44 8.14 -1.21
CA GLN A 52 -8.95 8.88 -0.04
C GLN A 52 -8.43 8.27 1.26
N MET A 53 -8.65 6.96 1.48
CA MET A 53 -8.19 6.27 2.69
C MET A 53 -6.67 6.34 2.87
N MET A 54 -5.88 6.33 1.79
CA MET A 54 -4.43 6.50 1.87
C MET A 54 -4.05 7.94 2.28
N ASN A 55 -4.74 8.97 1.77
CA ASN A 55 -4.48 10.35 2.17
C ASN A 55 -4.73 10.59 3.67
N GLU A 56 -5.70 9.92 4.28
CA GLU A 56 -5.92 9.96 5.74
C GLU A 56 -4.64 9.64 6.53
N TYR A 57 -3.86 8.64 6.10
CA TYR A 57 -2.59 8.30 6.74
C TYR A 57 -1.50 9.36 6.49
N VAL A 58 -1.44 9.93 5.29
CA VAL A 58 -0.47 11.00 4.98
C VAL A 58 -0.72 12.24 5.83
N GLU A 59 -1.99 12.62 6.00
CA GLU A 59 -2.39 13.71 6.87
C GLU A 59 -2.12 13.39 8.35
N HIS A 60 -2.59 12.23 8.82
CA HIS A 60 -2.43 11.81 10.22
C HIS A 60 -0.97 11.79 10.69
N TYR A 61 -0.06 11.29 9.85
CA TYR A 61 1.38 11.25 10.15
C TYR A 61 2.13 12.51 9.70
N ASN A 62 1.43 13.53 9.20
CA ASN A 62 1.98 14.80 8.76
C ASN A 62 3.14 14.65 7.73
N LEU A 63 2.98 13.74 6.77
CA LEU A 63 4.04 13.37 5.82
C LEU A 63 4.09 14.35 4.63
N LYS A 64 4.92 15.38 4.73
CA LYS A 64 5.00 16.46 3.72
C LYS A 64 5.66 16.06 2.40
N ASN A 65 6.38 14.95 2.38
CA ASN A 65 7.12 14.47 1.20
C ASN A 65 6.48 13.25 0.53
N VAL A 66 5.22 12.94 0.86
CA VAL A 66 4.48 11.82 0.30
C VAL A 66 3.39 12.33 -0.63
N THR A 67 3.35 11.80 -1.86
CA THR A 67 2.22 11.97 -2.78
C THR A 67 1.47 10.65 -2.89
N VAL A 68 0.14 10.71 -2.75
CA VAL A 68 -0.74 9.56 -3.00
C VAL A 68 -1.29 9.64 -4.42
N GLU A 69 -1.10 8.59 -5.20
CA GLU A 69 -1.67 8.48 -6.55
C GLU A 69 -2.17 7.06 -6.80
N ALA A 70 -3.10 6.90 -7.74
CA ALA A 70 -3.40 5.59 -8.31
C ALA A 70 -2.70 5.44 -9.66
N PHE A 71 -2.37 4.19 -10.01
CA PHE A 71 -1.88 3.88 -11.35
C PHE A 71 -2.39 2.52 -11.82
N ARG A 72 -2.48 2.40 -13.14
CA ARG A 72 -2.86 1.17 -13.86
C ARG A 72 -1.69 0.71 -14.72
N GLY A 73 -1.49 -0.60 -14.78
CA GLY A 73 -0.44 -1.20 -15.59
C GLY A 73 0.84 -1.52 -14.80
N SER A 74 1.96 -1.54 -15.51
CA SER A 74 3.22 -2.08 -14.99
C SER A 74 3.90 -1.14 -13.98
N THR A 75 4.20 -1.66 -12.78
CA THR A 75 4.88 -0.92 -11.71
C THR A 75 6.21 -0.33 -12.18
N ILE A 76 7.04 -1.09 -12.89
CA ILE A 76 8.35 -0.58 -13.35
C ILE A 76 8.22 0.61 -14.31
N ARG A 77 7.20 0.59 -15.17
CA ARG A 77 6.92 1.72 -16.09
C ARG A 77 6.44 2.95 -15.34
N TYR A 78 5.60 2.76 -14.32
CA TYR A 78 5.19 3.86 -13.44
C TYR A 78 6.38 4.46 -12.69
N VAL A 79 7.30 3.63 -12.19
CA VAL A 79 8.54 4.09 -11.52
C VAL A 79 9.41 4.92 -12.47
N GLN A 80 9.59 4.48 -13.71
CA GLN A 80 10.29 5.23 -14.76
C GLN A 80 9.63 6.58 -15.06
N GLN A 81 8.30 6.62 -15.18
CA GLN A 81 7.54 7.86 -15.43
C GLN A 81 7.72 8.89 -14.31
N ARG A 82 7.86 8.43 -13.06
CA ARG A 82 8.13 9.27 -11.89
C ARG A 82 9.61 9.58 -11.69
N LYS A 83 10.49 9.08 -12.57
CA LYS A 83 11.95 9.20 -12.46
C LYS A 83 12.46 8.73 -11.09
N ALA A 84 11.79 7.72 -10.53
CA ALA A 84 12.12 7.15 -9.24
C ALA A 84 13.20 6.06 -9.39
N GLN A 85 14.02 5.90 -8.36
CA GLN A 85 15.15 4.95 -8.38
C GLN A 85 14.84 3.67 -7.59
N VAL A 86 13.83 3.71 -6.72
CA VAL A 86 13.57 2.61 -5.79
C VAL A 86 12.09 2.24 -5.77
N ILE A 87 11.82 0.95 -5.88
CA ILE A 87 10.54 0.33 -5.52
C ILE A 87 10.66 -0.17 -4.08
N VAL A 88 9.76 0.29 -3.21
CA VAL A 88 9.75 -0.13 -1.81
C VAL A 88 8.71 -1.22 -1.61
N LYS A 89 9.05 -2.27 -0.86
CA LYS A 89 8.17 -3.39 -0.51
C LYS A 89 8.22 -3.69 0.98
N GLY A 90 7.07 -4.02 1.56
CA GLY A 90 6.98 -4.50 2.93
C GLY A 90 6.91 -6.03 2.95
N LEU A 91 7.71 -6.67 3.81
CA LEU A 91 7.72 -8.13 3.99
C LEU A 91 7.18 -8.50 5.36
N ARG A 92 6.24 -9.46 5.41
CA ARG A 92 5.70 -9.99 6.66
C ARG A 92 5.93 -11.48 6.82
N SER A 93 6.07 -12.20 5.72
CA SER A 93 6.29 -13.65 5.71
C SER A 93 7.28 -14.06 4.61
N LEU A 94 7.64 -15.34 4.61
CA LEU A 94 8.51 -15.92 3.59
C LEU A 94 7.82 -15.93 2.22
N GLU A 95 6.50 -16.11 2.18
CA GLU A 95 5.70 -16.08 0.97
C GLU A 95 5.67 -14.68 0.35
N ASP A 96 5.54 -13.62 1.17
CA ASP A 96 5.69 -12.24 0.71
C ASP A 96 7.08 -12.06 0.06
N PHE A 97 8.15 -12.56 0.69
CA PHE A 97 9.50 -12.47 0.13
C PHE A 97 9.64 -13.18 -1.21
N GLN A 98 9.10 -14.40 -1.37
CA GLN A 98 9.20 -15.13 -2.63
C GLN A 98 8.54 -14.36 -3.79
N GLY A 99 7.34 -13.83 -3.56
CA GLY A 99 6.64 -13.04 -4.57
C GLY A 99 7.38 -11.74 -4.92
N GLU A 100 7.88 -11.03 -3.91
CA GLU A 100 8.60 -9.78 -4.13
C GLU A 100 9.99 -9.99 -4.74
N PHE A 101 10.67 -11.11 -4.44
CA PHE A 101 11.92 -11.49 -5.09
C PHE A 101 11.73 -11.74 -6.58
N GLN A 102 10.69 -12.50 -6.97
CA GLN A 102 10.37 -12.73 -8.38
C GLN A 102 10.09 -11.42 -9.13
N GLN A 103 9.32 -10.52 -8.53
CA GLN A 103 9.03 -9.21 -9.10
C GLN A 103 10.30 -8.35 -9.22
N ALA A 104 11.16 -8.35 -8.20
CA ALA A 104 12.41 -7.61 -8.23
C ALA A 104 13.34 -8.07 -9.37
N VAL A 105 13.52 -9.39 -9.52
CA VAL A 105 14.31 -9.97 -10.63
C VAL A 105 13.72 -9.59 -11.99
N GLY A 106 12.39 -9.70 -12.15
CA GLY A 106 11.71 -9.32 -13.38
C GLY A 106 11.87 -7.84 -13.72
N ASN A 107 11.71 -6.96 -12.72
CA ASN A 107 11.90 -5.52 -12.88
C ASN A 107 13.35 -5.16 -13.26
N LYS A 108 14.34 -5.82 -12.66
CA LYS A 108 15.77 -5.63 -12.97
C LYS A 108 16.12 -6.02 -14.41
N GLY A 109 15.40 -6.99 -14.97
CA GLY A 109 15.51 -7.35 -16.39
C GLY A 109 14.98 -6.29 -17.36
N ILE A 110 14.12 -5.37 -16.89
CA ILE A 110 13.53 -4.29 -17.69
C ILE A 110 14.33 -2.99 -17.53
N ASP A 111 14.76 -2.69 -16.31
CA ASP A 111 15.56 -1.52 -15.99
C ASP A 111 16.59 -1.86 -14.91
N GLN A 112 17.87 -1.79 -15.26
CA GLN A 112 18.96 -2.17 -14.37
C GLN A 112 19.28 -1.10 -13.32
N GLU A 113 18.81 0.13 -13.50
CA GLU A 113 19.09 1.25 -12.59
C GLU A 113 18.06 1.34 -11.46
N ILE A 114 16.91 0.68 -11.61
CA ILE A 114 15.86 0.67 -10.59
C ILE A 114 16.11 -0.47 -9.60
N GLU A 115 16.19 -0.12 -8.32
CA GLU A 115 16.36 -1.07 -7.22
C GLU A 115 15.02 -1.41 -6.54
N THR A 116 14.96 -2.59 -5.91
CA THR A 116 13.85 -2.96 -5.03
C THR A 116 14.33 -3.06 -3.59
N PHE A 117 13.79 -2.23 -2.70
CA PHE A 117 14.12 -2.22 -1.29
C PHE A 117 13.00 -2.89 -0.50
N CYS A 118 13.33 -4.01 0.15
CA CYS A 118 12.43 -4.72 1.03
C CYS A 118 12.65 -4.32 2.49
N LEU A 119 11.58 -3.92 3.17
CA LEU A 119 11.58 -3.62 4.60
C LEU A 119 10.78 -4.69 5.33
N PHE A 120 11.37 -5.28 6.36
CA PHE A 120 10.62 -6.12 7.29
C PHE A 120 9.61 -5.28 8.06
N GLY A 121 8.35 -5.72 8.07
CA GLY A 121 7.31 -5.14 8.92
C GLY A 121 7.63 -5.29 10.40
N LYS A 122 6.98 -4.49 11.25
CA LYS A 122 7.07 -4.66 12.70
C LYS A 122 6.41 -5.99 13.12
N PRO A 123 7.01 -6.74 14.06
CA PRO A 123 6.44 -7.98 14.58
C PRO A 123 4.98 -7.85 15.02
N ASP A 124 4.67 -6.79 15.78
CA ASP A 124 3.33 -6.55 16.33
C ASP A 124 2.27 -6.22 15.26
N LEU A 125 2.69 -5.96 14.02
CA LEU A 125 1.80 -5.66 12.89
C LEU A 125 1.75 -6.80 11.86
N PHE A 126 2.48 -7.91 12.06
CA PHE A 126 2.57 -8.98 11.06
C PHE A 126 1.24 -9.67 10.76
N ALA A 127 0.39 -9.85 11.76
CA ALA A 127 -0.93 -10.46 11.59
C ALA A 127 -1.89 -9.55 10.79
N ILE A 128 -1.57 -8.26 10.64
CA ILE A 128 -2.46 -7.30 10.00
C ILE A 128 -2.38 -7.45 8.48
N SER A 129 -3.52 -7.76 7.86
CA SER A 129 -3.67 -7.76 6.42
C SER A 129 -4.96 -7.05 6.02
N SER A 130 -4.98 -6.44 4.83
CA SER A 130 -6.22 -5.86 4.29
C SER A 130 -7.32 -6.92 4.13
N THR A 131 -6.96 -8.20 3.93
CA THR A 131 -7.94 -9.29 3.87
C THR A 131 -8.63 -9.52 5.20
N LEU A 132 -7.85 -9.64 6.28
CA LEU A 132 -8.38 -9.76 7.64
C LEU A 132 -9.29 -8.58 8.00
N VAL A 133 -8.88 -7.36 7.66
CA VAL A 133 -9.69 -6.15 7.91
C VAL A 133 -11.05 -6.23 7.20
N ARG A 134 -11.07 -6.68 5.94
CA ARG A 134 -12.33 -6.84 5.19
C ARG A 134 -13.23 -7.92 5.81
N GLU A 135 -12.66 -9.05 6.22
CA GLU A 135 -13.40 -10.15 6.84
C GLU A 135 -14.07 -9.70 8.15
N LEU A 136 -13.30 -9.06 9.05
CA LEU A 136 -13.84 -8.54 10.31
C LEU A 136 -14.93 -7.49 10.08
N ALA A 137 -14.71 -6.56 9.16
CA ALA A 137 -15.69 -5.53 8.85
C ALA A 137 -16.99 -6.12 8.26
N PHE A 138 -16.91 -7.18 7.47
CA PHE A 138 -18.10 -7.90 6.99
C PHE A 138 -18.86 -8.64 8.09
N MET A 139 -18.14 -9.13 9.11
CA MET A 139 -18.75 -9.76 10.29
C MET A 139 -19.40 -8.73 11.23
N GLY A 140 -19.23 -7.43 10.96
CA GLY A 140 -19.70 -6.36 11.85
C GLY A 140 -18.81 -6.14 13.08
N GLU A 141 -17.60 -6.70 13.07
CA GLU A 141 -16.62 -6.55 14.14
C GLU A 141 -15.85 -5.22 14.02
N SER A 142 -15.35 -4.71 15.14
CA SER A 142 -14.53 -3.50 15.13
C SER A 142 -13.18 -3.74 14.46
N ILE A 143 -12.77 -2.80 13.60
CA ILE A 143 -11.50 -2.84 12.87
C ILE A 143 -10.50 -1.75 13.27
N GLU A 144 -10.82 -0.95 14.31
CA GLU A 144 -9.99 0.18 14.76
C GLU A 144 -8.59 -0.23 15.26
N ALA A 145 -8.42 -1.51 15.64
CA ALA A 145 -7.11 -2.05 15.99
C ALA A 145 -6.17 -2.23 14.78
N TYR A 146 -6.69 -2.16 13.55
CA TYR A 146 -5.95 -2.51 12.33
C TYR A 146 -5.75 -1.34 11.36
N VAL A 147 -6.60 -0.31 11.47
CA VAL A 147 -6.63 0.86 10.58
C VAL A 147 -6.89 2.13 11.38
N LEU A 148 -6.60 3.30 10.80
CA LEU A 148 -7.00 4.58 11.40
C LEU A 148 -8.53 4.66 11.60
N PRO A 149 -9.02 5.32 12.67
CA PRO A 149 -10.45 5.49 12.89
C PRO A 149 -11.19 6.10 11.69
N SER A 150 -10.62 7.12 11.04
CA SER A 150 -11.23 7.71 9.83
C SER A 150 -11.34 6.72 8.67
N VAL A 151 -10.41 5.78 8.56
CA VAL A 151 -10.46 4.70 7.57
C VAL A 151 -11.46 3.61 7.98
N ALA A 152 -11.57 3.29 9.28
CA ALA A 152 -12.60 2.38 9.79
C ALA A 152 -14.02 2.88 9.46
N ASP A 153 -14.26 4.18 9.61
CA ASP A 153 -15.52 4.83 9.24
C ASP A 153 -15.83 4.70 7.74
N ILE A 154 -14.84 4.95 6.88
CA ILE A 154 -14.99 4.83 5.43
C ILE A 154 -15.32 3.39 5.05
N VAL A 155 -14.58 2.42 5.60
CA VAL A 155 -14.78 0.98 5.34
C VAL A 155 -16.19 0.55 5.74
N THR A 156 -16.61 0.89 6.96
CA THR A 156 -17.93 0.54 7.49
C THR A 156 -19.05 1.12 6.62
N LYS A 157 -18.95 2.40 6.23
CA LYS A 157 -19.94 3.05 5.35
C LYS A 157 -20.05 2.36 3.99
N VAL A 158 -18.93 1.99 3.38
CA VAL A 158 -18.94 1.32 2.07
C VAL A 158 -19.56 -0.07 2.16
N ILE A 159 -19.27 -0.83 3.23
CA ILE A 159 -19.81 -2.17 3.45
C ILE A 159 -21.32 -2.11 3.74
N GLN A 160 -21.77 -1.17 4.57
CA GLN A 160 -23.20 -0.98 4.85
C GLN A 160 -24.00 -0.60 3.60
N ASN A 161 -23.40 0.18 2.69
CA ASN A 161 -24.01 0.55 1.42
C ASN A 161 -23.94 -0.56 0.35
N ASN A 162 -23.16 -1.62 0.57
CA ASN A 162 -23.03 -2.78 -0.31
C ASN A 162 -23.03 -4.09 0.49
N PRO A 163 -24.13 -4.47 1.16
CA PRO A 163 -24.20 -5.62 2.06
C PRO A 163 -24.13 -6.99 1.34
N LYS A 164 -23.85 -7.03 0.02
CA LYS A 164 -23.85 -8.25 -0.79
C LYS A 164 -22.64 -8.32 -1.73
N LYS A 165 -21.66 -9.13 -1.35
CA LYS A 165 -21.07 -10.14 -2.24
C LYS A 165 -21.17 -11.48 -1.54
#